data_AF-A0A952GF02-F1
#
_entry.id   AF-A0A952GF02-F1
#
_cell.length_a   1.000
_cell.length_b   1.000
_cell.length_c   1.000
_cell.angle_alpha   90.00
_cell.angle_beta   90.00
_cell.angle_gamma   90.00
#
_symmetry.space_group_name_H-M   'P 1'
#
loop_
_entity.id
_entity.type
_entity.pdbx_description
1 polymer ?
#
loop_
_entity_poly.entity_id
_entity_poly.type
_entity_poly.pdbx_seq_one_letter_code
_entity_poly.pdbx_strand_id
1 'polypeptide(L)' 'MADNHGNTPAAWTAVAIALAGFVVGGIGLMADSMVVFWIGVALAPVAILVGYVMARMGYHTTH' A
#
# COMPACT_ATOMS: atom_id res chain seq x y z
N MET A 1 22.48 13.97 6.69
CA MET A 1 21.73 12.70 6.65
C MET A 1 20.54 12.89 5.72
N ALA A 2 20.71 12.64 4.44
CA ALA A 2 19.61 11.96 3.77
C ALA A 2 19.98 10.45 3.93
N ASP A 3 19.08 9.50 4.12
CA ASP A 3 18.67 8.68 2.97
C ASP A 3 17.79 7.48 3.39
N ASN A 4 16.77 7.64 4.25
CA ASN A 4 15.65 6.69 4.22
C ASN A 4 14.79 6.98 2.98
N HIS A 5 15.37 6.78 1.79
CA HIS A 5 14.82 7.02 0.43
C HIS A 5 13.61 6.12 0.10
N GLY A 6 12.57 6.12 0.95
CA GLY A 6 11.43 5.21 0.83
C GLY A 6 11.78 3.73 1.10
N ASN A 7 13.00 3.41 1.55
CA ASN A 7 13.45 2.03 1.77
C ASN A 7 13.25 1.55 3.22
N THR A 8 12.17 1.97 3.86
CA THR A 8 11.85 1.58 5.24
C THR A 8 10.81 0.46 5.22
N PRO A 9 10.74 -0.39 6.27
CA PRO A 9 9.71 -1.43 6.33
C PRO A 9 8.29 -0.86 6.26
N ALA A 10 8.05 0.31 6.88
CA ALA A 10 6.75 0.99 6.79
C ALA A 10 6.43 1.43 5.35
N ALA A 11 7.41 2.02 4.64
CA ALA A 11 7.22 2.49 3.27
C ALA A 11 6.98 1.33 2.29
N TRP A 12 7.82 0.29 2.32
CA TRP A 12 7.66 -0.87 1.42
C TRP A 12 6.38 -1.65 1.70
N THR A 13 5.93 -1.73 2.96
CA THR A 13 4.66 -2.35 3.29
C THR A 13 3.49 -1.57 2.69
N ALA A 14 3.48 -0.24 2.83
CA ALA A 14 2.46 0.61 2.22
C ALA A 14 2.47 0.48 0.68
N VAL A 15 3.66 0.48 0.05
CA VAL A 15 3.82 0.31 -1.40
C VAL A 15 3.31 -1.06 -1.86
N ALA A 16 3.65 -2.15 -1.16
CA ALA A 16 3.20 -3.49 -1.52
C ALA A 16 1.66 -3.60 -1.48
N ILE A 17 1.01 -3.04 -0.46
CA ILE A 17 -0.46 -3.02 -0.36
C ILE A 17 -1.06 -2.17 -1.49
N ALA A 18 -0.48 -1.00 -1.79
CA ALA A 18 -0.95 -0.14 -2.86
C ALA A 18 -0.82 -0.80 -4.25
N LEU A 19 0.30 -1.47 -4.52
CA LEU A 19 0.51 -2.24 -5.75
C LEU A 19 -0.46 -3.42 -5.86
N ALA A 20 -0.72 -4.13 -4.76
CA ALA A 20 -1.74 -5.18 -4.73
C ALA A 20 -3.13 -4.60 -5.04
N GLY A 21 -3.48 -3.46 -4.46
CA GLY A 21 -4.72 -2.74 -4.78
C GLY A 21 -4.84 -2.35 -6.25
N PHE A 22 -3.74 -1.85 -6.84
CA PHE A 22 -3.70 -1.51 -8.26
C PHE A 22 -3.89 -2.74 -9.16
N VAL A 23 -3.21 -3.85 -8.86
CA VAL A 23 -3.35 -5.11 -9.62
C VAL A 23 -4.77 -5.66 -9.49
N VAL A 24 -5.33 -5.74 -8.28
CA VAL A 24 -6.70 -6.22 -8.05
C VAL A 24 -7.72 -5.31 -8.75
N GLY A 25 -7.55 -4.00 -8.65
CA GLY A 25 -8.39 -3.02 -9.36
C GLY A 25 -8.34 -3.18 -10.87
N GLY A 26 -7.13 -3.32 -11.43
CA GLY A 26 -6.92 -3.58 -12.86
C GLY A 26 -7.56 -4.88 -13.33
N ILE A 27 -7.41 -5.97 -12.58
CA ILE A 27 -8.09 -7.25 -12.86
C ILE A 27 -9.61 -7.07 -12.83
N GLY A 28 -10.14 -6.33 -11.86
CA GLY A 28 -11.57 -6.03 -11.78
C GLY A 28 -12.13 -5.34 -13.02
N LEU A 29 -11.40 -4.34 -13.54
CA LEU A 29 -11.78 -3.65 -14.77
C LEU A 29 -11.67 -4.56 -16.02
N MET A 30 -10.63 -5.38 -16.12
CA MET A 30 -10.48 -6.33 -17.24
C MET A 30 -11.56 -7.42 -17.25
N ALA A 31 -12.09 -7.77 -16.08
CA ALA A 31 -13.13 -8.78 -15.91
C ALA A 31 -14.56 -8.21 -15.85
N ASP A 32 -14.76 -6.91 -16.13
CA ASP A 32 -16.04 -6.20 -15.98
C ASP A 32 -16.71 -6.38 -14.59
N SER A 33 -15.88 -6.57 -13.56
CA SER A 33 -16.33 -6.81 -12.19
C SER A 33 -16.09 -5.58 -11.33
N MET A 34 -17.14 -4.76 -11.20
CA MET A 34 -17.10 -3.57 -10.36
C MET A 34 -16.87 -3.89 -8.88
N VAL A 35 -17.29 -5.08 -8.43
CA VAL A 35 -17.03 -5.55 -7.06
C VAL A 35 -15.53 -5.72 -6.83
N VAL A 36 -14.83 -6.41 -7.74
CA VAL A 36 -13.38 -6.62 -7.62
C VAL A 36 -12.61 -5.30 -7.76
N PHE A 37 -13.09 -4.40 -8.63
CA PHE A 37 -12.53 -3.05 -8.72
C PHE A 37 -12.60 -2.32 -7.38
N TRP A 38 -13.76 -2.30 -6.72
CA TRP A 38 -13.91 -1.64 -5.42
C TRP A 38 -13.09 -2.30 -4.30
N ILE A 39 -12.86 -3.62 -4.36
CA ILE A 39 -11.91 -4.30 -3.46
C ILE A 39 -10.50 -3.73 -3.66
N GLY A 40 -10.06 -3.56 -4.90
CA GLY A 40 -8.78 -2.93 -5.22
C GLY A 40 -8.69 -1.48 -4.72
N VAL A 41 -9.75 -0.69 -4.90
CA VAL A 41 -9.82 0.69 -4.38
C VAL A 41 -9.75 0.74 -2.86
N ALA A 42 -10.43 -0.17 -2.16
CA ALA A 42 -10.43 -0.24 -0.70
C ALA A 42 -9.03 -0.55 -0.12
N LEU A 43 -8.13 -1.16 -0.89
CA LEU A 43 -6.74 -1.38 -0.47
C LEU A 43 -5.91 -0.09 -0.39
N ALA A 44 -6.28 0.98 -1.10
CA ALA A 44 -5.58 2.26 -1.02
C ALA A 44 -5.65 2.91 0.38
N PRO A 45 -6.83 3.11 1.00
CA PRO A 45 -6.88 3.60 2.39
C PRO A 45 -6.27 2.60 3.39
N VAL A 46 -6.32 1.29 3.13
CA VAL A 46 -5.64 0.29 3.95
C VAL A 46 -4.12 0.48 3.92
N ALA A 47 -3.53 0.74 2.74
CA ALA A 47 -2.10 1.03 2.61
C ALA A 47 -1.68 2.25 3.44
N ILE A 48 -2.49 3.32 3.40
CA ILE A 48 -2.26 4.53 4.20
C ILE A 48 -2.33 4.21 5.70
N LEU A 49 -3.37 3.49 6.13
CA LEU A 49 -3.56 3.13 7.53
C LEU A 49 -2.41 2.27 8.07
N VAL A 50 -2.02 1.24 7.32
CA VAL A 50 -0.92 0.34 7.72
C VAL A 50 0.41 1.10 7.76
N GLY A 51 0.72 1.90 6.74
CA GLY A 51 1.92 2.72 6.71
C GLY A 51 1.99 3.69 7.90
N TYR A 52 0.86 4.34 8.23
CA TYR A 52 0.74 5.22 9.39
C TYR A 52 1.00 4.48 10.71
N VAL A 53 0.35 3.33 10.92
CA VAL A 53 0.53 2.52 12.14
C VAL A 53 1.97 2.04 12.27
N MET A 54 2.58 1.54 11.19
CA MET A 54 3.97 1.08 11.21
C MET A 54 4.96 2.20 11.49
N ALA A 55 4.74 3.40 10.95
CA ALA A 55 5.55 4.56 11.26
C ALA A 55 5.46 4.92 12.76
N ARG A 56 4.28 4.81 13.36
CA ARG A 56 4.07 5.05 14.81
C ARG A 56 4.72 3.97 15.68
N MET A 57 4.91 2.77 15.15
CA MET A 57 5.66 1.69 15.81
C MET A 57 7.19 1.82 15.64
N GLY A 58 7.68 2.86 14.97
CA GLY A 58 9.12 3.12 14.79
C GLY A 58 9.73 2.54 13.51
N TYR A 59 8.95 1.91 12.63
CA TYR A 59 9.43 1.32 11.37
C TYR A 59 9.66 2.34 10.23
N HIS A 60 9.73 3.63 10.53
CA HIS A 60 9.97 4.69 9.54
C HIS A 60 11.46 5.00 9.29
N THR A 61 12.36 4.25 9.91
CA THR A 61 13.81 4.35 9.76
C THR A 61 14.39 2.97 9.57
N THR A 62 15.44 2.89 8.76
CA THR A 62 16.29 1.71 8.66
C THR A 62 17.41 1.90 9.68
N HIS A 63 17.58 0.95 10.61
CA HIS A 63 18.63 1.02 11.65
C HIS A 63 20.03 1.13 11.05
#